data_AF-A4AWN6-F1
#
_entry.id   AF-A4AWN6-F1
#
_cell.length_a   1.000
_cell.length_b   1.000
_cell.length_c   1.000
_cell.angle_alpha   90.00
_cell.angle_beta   90.00
_cell.angle_gamma   90.00
#
_symmetry.space_group_name_H-M   'P 1'
#
loop_
_entity.id
_entity.type
_entity.pdbx_description
1 polymer ?
#
loop_
_entity_poly.entity_id
_entity_poly.type
_entity_poly.pdbx_seq_one_letter_code
_entity_poly.pdbx_strand_id
1 'polypeptide(L)'
;MPIKLDLRIYDNYLVAEFTGIRETTNELEESIRLWTEVANKCKEHDLYKVLAISRLNKILSTSNAFAFAEAFKSIGWNPSYKLAGVAFNKQLFLQYQRQVTFINNFGYQCKSFGNTKEAKKWLEII
;
A
#
# COMPACT_ATOMS: atom_id res chain seq x y z
N MET A 1 -16.23 1.94 11.25
CA MET A 1 -15.26 0.95 11.76
C MET A 1 -13.91 1.35 11.22
N PRO A 2 -12.90 1.53 12.09
CA PRO A 2 -11.56 1.94 11.70
C PRO A 2 -10.94 0.93 10.74
N ILE A 3 -9.88 1.33 10.03
CA ILE A 3 -9.20 0.43 9.10
C ILE A 3 -8.51 -0.67 9.89
N LYS A 4 -8.86 -1.93 9.60
CA LYS A 4 -8.14 -3.10 10.09
C LYS A 4 -7.06 -3.48 9.07
N LEU A 5 -5.85 -3.70 9.58
CA LEU A 5 -4.72 -4.25 8.84
C LEU A 5 -4.50 -5.70 9.26
N ASP A 6 -4.46 -6.59 8.28
CA ASP A 6 -4.08 -7.99 8.45
C ASP A 6 -2.75 -8.23 7.69
N LEU A 7 -1.75 -8.73 8.40
CA LEU A 7 -0.41 -8.98 7.86
C LEU A 7 -0.16 -10.48 7.81
N ARG A 8 0.16 -10.99 6.62
CA ARG A 8 0.55 -12.40 6.42
C ARG A 8 1.93 -12.46 5.81
N ILE A 9 2.80 -13.24 6.45
CA ILE A 9 4.18 -13.46 6.04
C ILE A 9 4.26 -14.74 5.21
N TYR A 10 4.98 -14.66 4.10
CA TYR A 10 5.36 -15.78 3.26
C TYR A 10 6.88 -15.73 3.04
N ASP A 11 7.45 -16.81 2.51
CA ASP A 11 8.89 -17.00 2.39
C ASP A 11 9.65 -15.86 1.71
N ASN A 12 9.03 -15.20 0.72
CA ASN A 12 9.67 -14.12 -0.06
C ASN A 12 8.79 -12.86 -0.27
N TYR A 13 7.64 -12.76 0.40
CA TYR A 13 6.78 -11.58 0.31
C TYR A 13 5.87 -11.43 1.54
N LEU A 14 5.37 -10.20 1.71
CA LEU A 14 4.36 -9.86 2.71
C LEU A 14 3.03 -9.55 2.02
N VAL A 15 1.93 -10.03 2.58
CA VAL A 15 0.58 -9.59 2.23
C VAL A 15 0.05 -8.66 3.31
N ALA A 16 -0.32 -7.45 2.90
CA ALA A 16 -0.98 -6.47 3.75
C ALA A 16 -2.42 -6.28 3.27
N GLU A 17 -3.40 -6.72 4.05
CA GLU A 17 -4.82 -6.58 3.70
C GLU A 17 -5.48 -5.52 4.58
N PHE A 18 -5.98 -4.46 3.92
CA PHE A 18 -6.64 -3.32 4.53
C PHE A 18 -8.15 -3.46 4.35
N THR A 19 -8.90 -3.52 5.44
CA THR A 19 -10.37 -3.68 5.42
C THR A 19 -11.05 -2.64 6.31
N GLY A 20 -12.23 -2.17 5.92
CA GLY A 20 -13.04 -1.27 6.74
C GLY A 20 -13.31 0.09 6.11
N ILE A 21 -13.52 1.09 6.97
CA ILE A 21 -13.97 2.42 6.58
C ILE A 21 -12.90 3.43 6.95
N ARG A 22 -12.41 4.18 5.96
CA ARG A 22 -11.51 5.30 6.21
C ARG A 22 -12.30 6.47 6.78
N GLU A 23 -11.92 6.93 7.96
CA GLU A 23 -12.51 8.11 8.59
C GLU A 23 -11.80 9.38 8.12
N THR A 24 -12.55 10.46 7.88
CA THR A 24 -12.01 11.67 7.24
C THR A 24 -11.16 12.53 8.18
N THR A 25 -11.37 12.44 9.49
CA THR A 25 -10.78 13.36 10.46
C THR A 25 -9.27 13.16 10.60
N ASN A 26 -8.79 11.91 10.53
CA ASN A 26 -7.38 11.54 10.76
C ASN A 26 -6.82 10.58 9.68
N GLU A 27 -7.35 10.63 8.46
CA GLU A 27 -7.02 9.64 7.42
C GLU A 27 -5.53 9.54 7.06
N LEU A 28 -4.79 10.66 7.15
CA LEU A 28 -3.36 10.69 6.85
C LEU A 28 -2.56 10.00 7.95
N GLU A 29 -2.82 10.35 9.21
CA GLU A 29 -2.16 9.76 10.37
C GLU A 29 -2.44 8.25 10.44
N GLU A 30 -3.69 7.83 10.23
CA GLU A 30 -4.05 6.41 10.16
C GLU A 30 -3.29 5.71 9.02
N SER A 31 -3.18 6.33 7.85
CA SER A 31 -2.43 5.75 6.71
C SER A 31 -0.94 5.64 7.03
N ILE A 32 -0.33 6.69 7.60
CA ILE A 32 1.07 6.69 8.02
C ILE A 32 1.32 5.57 9.01
N ARG A 33 0.49 5.45 10.05
CA ARG A 33 0.62 4.41 11.08
C ARG A 33 0.59 3.01 10.47
N LEU A 34 -0.42 2.74 9.65
CA LEU A 34 -0.61 1.42 9.03
C LEU A 34 0.53 1.06 8.07
N TRP A 35 0.97 1.99 7.24
CA TRP A 35 2.06 1.74 6.29
C TRP A 35 3.45 1.70 6.95
N THR A 36 3.62 2.36 8.10
CA THR A 36 4.80 2.17 8.97
C THR A 36 4.84 0.75 9.50
N GLU A 37 3.69 0.21 9.94
CA GLU A 37 3.58 -1.17 10.43
C GLU A 37 3.96 -2.18 9.34
N VAL A 38 3.49 -1.97 8.10
CA VAL A 38 3.89 -2.79 6.94
C VAL A 38 5.40 -2.73 6.70
N ALA A 39 6.00 -1.54 6.70
CA ALA A 39 7.44 -1.37 6.49
C ALA A 39 8.27 -2.05 7.58
N ASN A 40 7.89 -1.85 8.85
CA ASN A 40 8.51 -2.51 9.99
C ASN A 40 8.43 -4.03 9.86
N LYS A 41 7.26 -4.55 9.47
CA LYS A 41 7.08 -5.98 9.32
C LYS A 41 7.89 -6.56 8.18
N CYS A 42 8.07 -5.82 7.10
CA CYS A 42 8.98 -6.21 6.03
C CYS A 42 10.43 -6.24 6.49
N LYS A 43 10.86 -5.23 7.25
CA LYS A 43 12.21 -5.13 7.81
C LYS A 43 12.52 -6.26 8.80
N GLU A 44 11.57 -6.61 9.67
CA GLU A 44 11.70 -7.72 10.63
C GLU A 44 11.97 -9.08 9.97
N HIS A 45 11.53 -9.25 8.72
CA HIS A 45 11.57 -10.52 8.00
C HIS A 45 12.44 -10.47 6.73
N ASP A 46 13.21 -9.40 6.52
CA ASP A 46 14.03 -9.17 5.30
C ASP A 46 13.25 -9.32 3.98
N LEU A 47 12.00 -8.85 3.97
CA LEU A 47 11.09 -8.93 2.82
C LEU A 47 11.08 -7.61 2.03
N TYR A 48 11.21 -7.72 0.72
CA TYR A 48 11.22 -6.56 -0.19
C TYR A 48 10.03 -6.55 -1.16
N LYS A 49 9.21 -7.60 -1.16
CA LYS A 49 8.02 -7.72 -2.01
C LYS A 49 6.76 -7.60 -1.16
N VAL A 50 5.87 -6.70 -1.53
CA VAL A 50 4.63 -6.45 -0.78
C VAL A 50 3.43 -6.50 -1.71
N LEU A 51 2.46 -7.33 -1.35
CA LEU A 51 1.13 -7.36 -1.95
C LEU A 51 0.15 -6.66 -0.99
N ALA A 52 -0.21 -5.43 -1.30
CA ALA A 52 -1.20 -4.66 -0.55
C ALA A 52 -2.60 -4.83 -1.14
N ILE A 53 -3.52 -5.45 -0.41
CA ILE A 53 -4.91 -5.67 -0.83
C ILE A 53 -5.82 -4.70 -0.09
N SER A 54 -6.53 -3.85 -0.82
CA SER A 54 -7.37 -2.82 -0.22
C SER A 54 -8.85 -3.06 -0.49
N ARG A 55 -9.59 -3.25 0.60
CA ARG A 55 -11.05 -3.36 0.67
C ARG A 55 -11.63 -2.22 1.51
N LEU A 56 -11.19 -1.02 1.19
CA LEU A 56 -11.66 0.21 1.82
C LEU A 56 -12.84 0.76 1.01
N ASN A 57 -13.84 1.31 1.71
CA ASN A 57 -15.00 1.92 1.08
C ASN A 57 -14.80 3.39 0.65
N LYS A 58 -13.72 4.02 1.13
CA LYS A 58 -13.40 5.43 0.90
C LYS A 58 -11.94 5.59 0.49
N ILE A 59 -11.74 6.55 -0.41
CA ILE A 59 -10.43 6.99 -0.87
C ILE A 59 -9.78 7.92 0.16
N LEU A 60 -8.44 8.00 0.14
CA LEU A 60 -7.74 9.09 0.82
C LEU A 60 -8.06 10.42 0.10
N SER A 61 -8.11 11.57 0.77
CA SER A 61 -8.20 12.83 0.02
C SER A 61 -6.97 13.03 -0.87
N THR A 62 -7.08 13.86 -1.92
CA THR A 62 -5.96 14.09 -2.85
C THR A 62 -4.77 14.77 -2.17
N SER A 63 -5.03 15.75 -1.29
CA SER A 63 -4.00 16.41 -0.49
C SER A 63 -3.26 15.41 0.40
N ASN A 64 -4.00 14.54 1.10
CA ASN A 64 -3.38 13.56 1.98
C ASN A 64 -2.71 12.42 1.20
N ALA A 65 -3.16 12.09 -0.01
CA ALA A 65 -2.48 11.13 -0.86
C ALA A 65 -1.10 11.63 -1.32
N PHE A 66 -0.97 12.92 -1.55
CA PHE A 66 0.31 13.56 -1.86
C PHE A 66 1.22 13.61 -0.63
N ALA A 67 0.72 14.11 0.50
CA ALA A 67 1.46 14.14 1.76
C ALA A 67 1.94 12.74 2.19
N PHE A 68 1.11 11.72 1.98
CA PHE A 68 1.49 10.33 2.22
C PHE A 68 2.64 9.86 1.31
N ALA A 69 2.61 10.22 0.02
CA ALA A 69 3.68 9.86 -0.91
C ALA A 69 5.02 10.50 -0.52
N GLU A 70 5.02 11.73 -0.01
CA GLU A 70 6.21 12.39 0.53
C GLU A 70 6.73 11.72 1.82
N ALA A 71 5.80 11.27 2.68
CA ALA A 71 6.14 10.57 3.92
C ALA A 71 6.66 9.13 3.70
N PHE A 72 6.56 8.59 2.48
CA PHE A 72 6.85 7.17 2.22
C PHE A 72 8.28 6.77 2.65
N LYS A 73 9.26 7.64 2.41
CA LYS A 73 10.65 7.41 2.86
C LYS A 73 10.81 7.47 4.37
N SER A 74 10.17 8.43 5.04
CA SER A 74 10.34 8.64 6.48
C SER A 74 9.70 7.53 7.32
N ILE A 75 8.71 6.82 6.75
CA ILE A 75 8.04 5.70 7.42
C ILE A 75 8.68 4.33 7.15
N GLY A 76 9.92 4.30 6.61
CA GLY A 76 10.73 3.09 6.49
C GLY A 76 10.72 2.41 5.13
N TRP A 77 9.98 2.91 4.15
CA TRP A 77 10.07 2.40 2.77
C TRP A 77 11.32 2.92 2.08
N ASN A 78 11.95 2.05 1.30
CA ASN A 78 13.06 2.47 0.44
C ASN A 78 12.88 1.91 -0.99
N PRO A 79 13.62 2.45 -1.98
CA PRO A 79 13.48 2.07 -3.39
C PRO A 79 13.73 0.59 -3.73
N SER A 80 14.33 -0.20 -2.84
CA SER A 80 14.49 -1.66 -3.05
C SER A 80 13.17 -2.42 -2.94
N TYR A 81 12.14 -1.82 -2.35
CA TYR A 81 10.83 -2.42 -2.21
C TYR A 81 10.08 -2.45 -3.53
N LYS A 82 9.44 -3.59 -3.82
CA LYS A 82 8.52 -3.79 -4.92
C LYS A 82 7.10 -3.98 -4.36
N LEU A 83 6.23 -3.00 -4.57
CA LEU A 83 4.89 -2.93 -3.98
C LEU A 83 3.81 -3.06 -5.05
N ALA A 84 2.93 -4.06 -4.92
CA ALA A 84 1.73 -4.19 -5.72
C ALA A 84 0.48 -3.86 -4.90
N GLY A 85 -0.24 -2.80 -5.28
CA GLY A 85 -1.52 -2.44 -4.67
C GLY A 85 -2.69 -3.05 -5.45
N VAL A 86 -3.65 -3.69 -4.76
CA VAL A 86 -4.87 -4.24 -5.35
C VAL A 86 -6.06 -3.46 -4.80
N ALA A 87 -6.86 -2.89 -5.69
CA ALA A 87 -8.10 -2.20 -5.34
C ALA A 87 -9.24 -2.74 -6.22
N PHE A 88 -10.27 -3.31 -5.59
CA PHE A 88 -11.39 -3.90 -6.30
C PHE A 88 -12.46 -2.87 -6.71
N ASN A 89 -12.51 -1.72 -6.02
CA ASN A 89 -13.39 -0.62 -6.37
C ASN A 89 -12.69 0.29 -7.39
N LYS A 90 -13.39 0.64 -8.48
CA LYS A 90 -12.89 1.50 -9.56
C LYS A 90 -12.37 2.86 -9.07
N GLN A 91 -13.08 3.51 -8.15
CA GLN A 91 -12.67 4.81 -7.61
C GLN A 91 -11.38 4.72 -6.81
N LEU A 92 -11.25 3.68 -5.99
CA LEU A 92 -10.03 3.40 -5.22
C LEU A 92 -8.87 3.04 -6.14
N PHE A 93 -9.12 2.23 -7.17
CA PHE A 93 -8.13 1.88 -8.18
C PHE A 93 -7.59 3.10 -8.93
N LEU A 94 -8.46 4.00 -9.40
CA LEU A 94 -8.06 5.24 -10.06
C LEU A 94 -7.28 6.18 -9.14
N GLN A 95 -7.57 6.18 -7.84
CA GLN A 95 -6.77 6.90 -6.87
C GLN A 95 -5.38 6.28 -6.74
N TYR A 96 -5.30 4.95 -6.58
CA TYR A 96 -4.03 4.25 -6.41
C TYR A 96 -3.14 4.42 -7.63
N GLN A 97 -3.70 4.40 -8.85
CA GLN A 97 -2.93 4.70 -10.06
C GLN A 97 -2.25 6.07 -9.97
N ARG A 98 -2.97 7.11 -9.54
CA ARG A 98 -2.40 8.46 -9.37
C ARG A 98 -1.32 8.49 -8.30
N GLN A 99 -1.57 7.86 -7.16
CA GLN A 99 -0.61 7.81 -6.06
C GLN A 99 0.67 7.05 -6.46
N VAL A 100 0.52 5.92 -7.15
CA VAL A 100 1.63 5.12 -7.69
C VAL A 100 2.48 5.95 -8.65
N THR A 101 1.90 6.82 -9.49
CA THR A 101 2.67 7.72 -10.34
C THR A 101 3.61 8.61 -9.52
N PHE A 102 3.12 9.23 -8.45
CA PHE A 102 3.97 10.05 -7.57
C PHE A 102 5.06 9.23 -6.88
N ILE A 103 4.69 8.08 -6.30
CA ILE A 103 5.64 7.21 -5.60
C ILE A 103 6.73 6.70 -6.56
N ASN A 104 6.38 6.32 -7.80
CA ASN A 104 7.36 5.91 -8.81
C ASN A 104 8.28 7.06 -9.24
N ASN A 105 7.79 8.30 -9.29
CA ASN A 105 8.63 9.47 -9.55
C ASN A 105 9.66 9.72 -8.44
N PHE A 106 9.43 9.20 -7.23
CA PHE A 106 10.41 9.19 -6.13
C PHE A 106 11.38 7.99 -6.19
N GLY A 107 11.34 7.17 -7.25
CA GLY A 107 12.27 6.07 -7.50
C GLY A 107 11.85 4.70 -6.95
N TYR A 108 10.63 4.58 -6.42
CA TYR A 108 10.11 3.31 -5.91
C TYR A 108 9.53 2.43 -7.03
N GLN A 109 9.43 1.12 -6.79
CA GLN A 109 8.77 0.18 -7.70
C GLN A 109 7.36 -0.13 -7.22
N CYS A 110 6.38 0.69 -7.62
CA CYS A 110 4.98 0.50 -7.25
C CYS A 110 4.09 0.29 -8.48
N LYS A 111 3.08 -0.59 -8.36
CA LYS A 111 2.05 -0.76 -9.39
C LYS A 111 0.70 -1.12 -8.77
N SER A 112 -0.37 -0.53 -9.29
CA SER A 112 -1.75 -0.84 -8.87
C SER A 112 -2.45 -1.78 -9.85
N PHE A 113 -3.30 -2.67 -9.34
CA PHE A 113 -4.04 -3.68 -10.10
C PHE A 113 -5.51 -3.75 -9.65
N GLY A 114 -6.39 -4.15 -10.57
CA GLY A 114 -7.81 -4.40 -10.27
C GLY A 114 -8.08 -5.82 -9.73
N ASN A 115 -7.09 -6.71 -9.75
CA ASN A 115 -7.20 -8.07 -9.27
C ASN A 115 -5.87 -8.57 -8.69
N THR A 116 -5.96 -9.59 -7.84
CA THR A 116 -4.82 -10.18 -7.13
C THR A 116 -3.93 -11.03 -8.04
N LYS A 117 -4.49 -11.68 -9.08
CA LYS A 117 -3.73 -12.57 -9.97
C LYS A 117 -2.64 -11.83 -10.72
N GLU A 118 -2.98 -10.69 -11.33
CA GLU A 118 -2.01 -9.86 -12.06
C GLU A 118 -0.98 -9.23 -11.13
N ALA A 119 -1.40 -8.79 -9.94
CA ALA A 119 -0.50 -8.25 -8.94
C ALA A 119 0.56 -9.27 -8.50
N LYS A 120 0.12 -10.51 -8.22
CA LYS A 120 1.01 -11.62 -7.88
C LYS A 120 1.97 -11.96 -9.02
N LYS A 121 1.48 -12.00 -10.26
CA LYS A 121 2.33 -12.24 -11.44
C LYS A 121 3.42 -11.17 -11.57
N TRP A 122 3.07 -9.90 -11.38
CA TRP A 122 4.03 -8.80 -11.48
C TRP A 122 5.07 -8.79 -10.34
N LEU A 123 4.68 -9.24 -9.14
CA LEU A 123 5.59 -9.47 -8.02
C LEU A 123 6.46 -10.73 -8.16
N GLU A 124 6.16 -11.61 -9.14
CA GLU A 124 6.84 -12.90 -9.32
C GLU A 124 6.72 -13.79 -8.07
N ILE A 125 5.49 -13.94 -7.56
CA ILE A 125 5.15 -14.74 -6.36
C ILE A 125 4.10 -15.83 -6.66
N ILE A 126 3.86 -16.10 -7.94
CA ILE A 126 3.06 -17.22 -8.49
C ILE A 126 3.71 -17.74 -9.77
#